data_AF-A0A397SH21-F1
#
_entry.id   AF-A0A397SH21-F1
#
_cell.length_a   1.000
_cell.length_b   1.000
_cell.length_c   1.000
_cell.angle_alpha   90.00
_cell.angle_beta   90.00
_cell.angle_gamma   90.00
#
_symmetry.space_group_name_H-M   'P 1'
#
loop_
_entity.id
_entity.type
_entity.pdbx_description
1 polymer ?
#
loop_
_entity_poly.entity_id
_entity_poly.type
_entity_poly.pdbx_seq_one_letter_code
_entity_poly.pdbx_strand_id
1 'polypeptide(L)'
;MAFKFQLSNVPIFFSNFGKMQRRHTINYNQQPKNQNFNQPRNNKHDKSWECFRNFDCVHMWDGFVYLFISVCDSEKDLNSLMNDFDEMRNKIFYLHQNGGASEDKYQTTNEIINQYLKSRKIGDEDMRNKVMLSVFRQLEAHNIYEPCLSNMINLFNEMSRFQRKSLREICISRIYGYSKFAEYLFKEWSKKHYTKNKIDEDFQQEDKKSNAKEQSKNKKSSNTDISNSECEGDSIGDNSMEKKHDYKKTINNSSTIEDSKENENITLATTDNAIEKKTQEIQKRDSKLGIMKHEIEQLRKEAAKYQAALGGITDVGWRDNDFNNSMQLTKDIEKLQKDLENFTRVKRQGIKIKIDAASRLLETYKCKTQKNDKNIKLVLSAALQQHLVKIILESADNYFEQALDNIVKIQENDSKTCIIDDELEAVILFKIKELIELVTRFERTRTGTDEHSRVLPIKLRQQIYAALGHRGFSKLNHPFITRLTKNLIDEMNKYRIIESQDKNEKVEKEIITIVIQVLRIFYFRIYTQEPIPSLEFYKSGEYFDPNVMESISQIGQSDDGELEIEICSFPVVALIENLDEEMKRVFTKAQVIVRPKKRTF
;
A
#
# COMPACT_ATOMS: atom_id res chain seq x y z
N MET A 1 22.42 -34.23 3.79
CA MET A 1 23.09 -33.29 2.87
C MET A 1 22.15 -32.15 2.59
N ALA A 2 22.31 -31.04 3.31
CA ALA A 2 21.58 -29.80 3.09
C ALA A 2 22.42 -28.94 2.15
N PHE A 3 21.88 -28.55 0.99
CA PHE A 3 22.52 -27.58 0.11
C PHE A 3 22.09 -26.17 0.54
N LYS A 4 23.07 -25.37 0.93
CA LYS A 4 23.00 -23.98 1.35
C LYS A 4 23.54 -23.17 0.18
N PHE A 5 22.73 -22.34 -0.48
CA PHE A 5 23.23 -21.43 -1.50
C PHE A 5 23.66 -20.11 -0.83
N GLN A 6 24.97 -19.97 -0.62
CA GLN A 6 25.66 -18.69 -0.44
C GLN A 6 26.58 -18.53 -1.64
N LEU A 7 26.45 -17.43 -2.38
CA LEU A 7 27.44 -17.00 -3.36
C LEU A 7 27.98 -15.64 -2.95
N SER A 8 29.20 -15.67 -2.42
CA SER A 8 30.07 -14.51 -2.25
C SER A 8 31.46 -14.85 -2.79
N ASN A 9 32.05 -13.89 -3.54
CA ASN A 9 33.48 -13.68 -3.88
C ASN A 9 33.90 -13.79 -5.38
N VAL A 10 33.86 -12.63 -6.07
CA VAL A 10 34.99 -11.83 -6.66
C VAL A 10 36.10 -12.55 -7.47
N PRO A 11 36.49 -12.04 -8.67
CA PRO A 11 37.73 -11.24 -8.78
C PRO A 11 37.60 -9.89 -9.52
N ILE A 12 38.44 -8.97 -9.07
CA ILE A 12 38.66 -7.58 -9.52
C ILE A 12 39.55 -7.58 -10.78
N PHE A 13 39.21 -6.76 -11.79
CA PHE A 13 40.19 -6.23 -12.76
C PHE A 13 39.93 -4.75 -13.09
N PHE A 14 41.04 -4.00 -13.17
CA PHE A 14 41.15 -2.56 -13.38
C PHE A 14 41.35 -2.21 -14.87
N SER A 15 41.03 -0.94 -15.21
CA SER A 15 41.42 -0.15 -16.41
C SER A 15 40.68 -0.50 -17.73
N ASN A 16 40.21 0.42 -18.58
CA ASN A 16 40.73 1.73 -18.98
C ASN A 16 39.64 2.70 -19.48
N PHE A 17 39.95 3.99 -19.40
CA PHE A 17 39.19 5.15 -19.86
C PHE A 17 38.99 5.20 -21.39
N GLY A 18 37.84 5.71 -21.83
CA GLY A 18 37.62 6.16 -23.21
C GLY A 18 36.40 7.08 -23.34
N LYS A 19 36.63 8.39 -23.35
CA LYS A 19 35.63 9.45 -23.54
C LYS A 19 34.97 9.34 -24.92
N MET A 20 33.65 9.54 -25.01
CA MET A 20 33.09 10.30 -26.15
C MET A 20 31.72 10.91 -25.85
N GLN A 21 31.58 12.16 -26.28
CA GLN A 21 30.48 13.08 -26.04
C GLN A 21 29.41 13.01 -27.14
N ARG A 22 28.16 13.29 -26.72
CA ARG A 22 27.15 14.20 -27.32
C ARG A 22 26.32 13.77 -28.56
N ARG A 23 25.00 14.06 -28.38
CA ARG A 23 23.92 14.39 -29.36
C ARG A 23 23.37 13.16 -30.14
N HIS A 24 22.06 12.93 -30.27
CA HIS A 24 20.98 13.84 -30.66
C HIS A 24 19.59 13.44 -30.12
N THR A 25 18.76 14.46 -29.95
CA THR A 25 17.29 14.49 -29.78
C THR A 25 16.55 13.92 -31.00
N ILE A 26 15.50 13.12 -30.78
CA ILE A 26 14.46 12.81 -31.80
C ILE A 26 13.05 12.92 -31.19
N ASN A 27 12.24 13.76 -31.85
CA ASN A 27 10.80 13.97 -31.68
C ASN A 27 9.99 12.72 -32.05
N TYR A 28 8.96 12.40 -31.26
CA TYR A 28 7.86 11.53 -31.70
C TYR A 28 6.54 12.30 -31.69
N ASN A 29 6.02 12.56 -32.88
CA ASN A 29 4.61 12.86 -33.12
C ASN A 29 4.09 11.79 -34.06
N GLN A 30 3.06 11.05 -33.64
CA GLN A 30 1.93 10.58 -34.46
C GLN A 30 0.97 9.76 -33.60
N GLN A 31 -0.24 10.29 -33.39
CA GLN A 31 -1.44 9.53 -33.03
C GLN A 31 -2.40 9.52 -34.23
N PRO A 32 -3.19 8.44 -34.44
CA PRO A 32 -4.16 8.37 -35.52
C PRO A 32 -5.53 8.99 -35.16
N LYS A 33 -6.21 9.50 -36.19
CA LYS A 33 -7.51 10.19 -36.20
C LYS A 33 -8.71 9.23 -36.21
N ASN A 34 -9.80 9.64 -35.55
CA ASN A 34 -11.24 9.57 -35.92
C ASN A 34 -12.08 9.61 -34.61
N GLN A 35 -13.21 10.31 -34.44
CA GLN A 35 -14.24 10.86 -35.34
C GLN A 35 -15.04 11.96 -34.61
N ASN A 36 -15.72 12.81 -35.40
CA ASN A 36 -16.41 14.05 -35.01
C ASN A 36 -17.68 13.89 -34.14
N PHE A 37 -17.86 14.83 -33.20
CA PHE A 37 -19.15 15.45 -32.89
C PHE A 37 -18.94 16.97 -32.74
N ASN A 38 -19.50 17.75 -33.68
CA ASN A 38 -19.49 19.21 -33.65
C ASN A 38 -20.66 19.74 -32.80
N GLN A 39 -20.34 20.46 -31.73
CA GLN A 39 -21.13 21.59 -31.22
C GLN A 39 -20.15 22.70 -30.79
N PRO A 40 -20.49 23.99 -30.97
CA PRO A 40 -19.57 25.09 -30.69
C PRO A 40 -19.49 25.31 -29.17
N ARG A 41 -18.50 24.71 -28.51
CA ARG A 41 -18.12 25.10 -27.15
C ARG A 41 -17.11 26.23 -27.22
N ASN A 42 -17.50 27.38 -26.68
CA ASN A 42 -16.56 28.39 -26.19
C ASN A 42 -15.59 27.68 -25.24
N ASN A 43 -14.37 27.43 -25.72
CA ASN A 43 -13.30 26.80 -24.94
C ASN A 43 -12.75 27.81 -23.91
N LYS A 44 -13.47 28.04 -22.82
CA LYS A 44 -12.80 28.09 -21.51
C LYS A 44 -12.46 26.64 -21.19
N HIS A 45 -11.16 26.30 -21.16
CA HIS A 45 -10.73 24.98 -20.70
C HIS A 45 -11.39 24.70 -19.33
N ASP A 46 -12.19 23.64 -19.23
CA ASP A 46 -12.79 23.21 -17.96
C ASP A 46 -11.66 22.76 -17.03
N LYS A 47 -11.35 23.60 -16.04
CA LYS A 47 -10.33 23.38 -15.02
C LYS A 47 -10.91 22.81 -13.73
N SER A 48 -12.16 22.35 -13.74
CA SER A 48 -12.79 21.76 -12.54
C SER A 48 -11.99 20.59 -11.96
N TRP A 49 -11.28 19.83 -12.80
CA TRP A 49 -10.39 18.75 -12.35
C TRP A 49 -9.22 19.21 -11.48
N GLU A 50 -8.84 20.49 -11.54
CA GLU A 50 -7.71 21.02 -10.78
C GLU A 50 -7.99 21.03 -9.26
N CYS A 51 -9.25 21.00 -8.84
CA CYS A 51 -9.60 20.91 -7.42
C CYS A 51 -9.16 19.59 -6.78
N PHE A 52 -9.05 18.50 -7.56
CA PHE A 52 -8.65 17.19 -7.04
C PHE A 52 -7.20 17.13 -6.58
N ARG A 53 -6.33 18.02 -7.08
CA ARG A 53 -4.94 18.14 -6.59
C ARG A 53 -4.87 18.47 -5.10
N ASN A 54 -5.94 19.04 -4.55
CA ASN A 54 -6.01 19.44 -3.15
C ASN A 54 -6.66 18.37 -2.28
N PHE A 55 -7.41 17.45 -2.89
CA PHE A 55 -7.97 16.30 -2.18
C PHE A 55 -6.87 15.32 -1.77
N ASP A 56 -5.78 15.24 -2.54
CA ASP A 56 -4.60 14.41 -2.21
C ASP A 56 -3.85 14.91 -0.96
N CYS A 57 -4.01 16.17 -0.57
CA CYS A 57 -3.39 16.76 0.63
C CYS A 57 -4.16 16.45 1.91
N VAL A 58 -5.40 15.95 1.81
CA VAL A 58 -6.25 15.67 2.96
C VAL A 58 -6.07 14.23 3.43
N HIS A 59 -5.33 14.07 4.52
CA HIS A 59 -4.95 12.76 5.04
C HIS A 59 -5.84 12.27 6.19
N MET A 60 -6.72 13.12 6.72
CA MET A 60 -7.58 12.80 7.86
C MET A 60 -9.05 13.06 7.52
N TRP A 61 -9.94 12.32 8.19
CA TRP A 61 -11.39 12.34 7.91
C TRP A 61 -12.03 13.74 8.09
N ASP A 62 -11.55 14.53 9.06
CA ASP A 62 -12.08 15.85 9.38
C ASP A 62 -11.75 16.88 8.29
N GLY A 63 -10.61 16.74 7.60
CA GLY A 63 -10.30 17.58 6.45
C GLY A 63 -11.32 17.44 5.31
N PHE A 64 -11.89 16.24 5.12
CA PHE A 64 -12.97 16.03 4.15
C PHE A 64 -14.28 16.69 4.59
N VAL A 65 -14.51 16.87 5.89
CA VAL A 65 -15.65 17.63 6.41
C VAL A 65 -15.49 19.12 6.08
N TYR A 66 -14.30 19.67 6.28
CA TYR A 66 -14.03 21.08 5.99
C TYR A 66 -14.05 21.38 4.48
N LEU A 67 -13.57 20.44 3.65
CA LEU A 67 -13.72 20.51 2.20
C LEU A 67 -15.20 20.46 1.79
N PHE A 68 -15.97 19.55 2.38
CA PHE A 68 -17.40 19.45 2.13
C PHE A 68 -18.14 20.76 2.45
N ILE A 69 -17.86 21.38 3.60
CA ILE A 69 -18.44 22.68 3.97
C ILE A 69 -18.06 23.75 2.94
N SER A 70 -16.81 23.76 2.48
CA SER A 70 -16.33 24.72 1.46
C SER A 70 -17.04 24.54 0.10
N VAL A 71 -17.32 23.29 -0.30
CA VAL A 71 -18.14 23.01 -1.50
C VAL A 71 -19.59 23.45 -1.29
N CYS A 72 -20.18 23.19 -0.11
CA CYS A 72 -21.53 23.63 0.25
C CYS A 72 -21.67 25.15 0.26
N ASP A 73 -20.62 25.88 0.67
CA ASP A 73 -20.62 27.33 0.76
C ASP A 73 -20.78 28.02 -0.61
N SER A 74 -20.30 27.37 -1.67
CA SER A 74 -20.46 27.82 -3.06
C SER A 74 -21.87 27.62 -3.64
N GLU A 75 -22.78 26.93 -2.93
CA GLU A 75 -24.18 26.73 -3.37
C GLU A 75 -25.14 27.65 -2.61
N LYS A 76 -26.05 28.34 -3.33
CA LYS A 76 -26.95 29.34 -2.72
C LYS A 76 -28.13 28.72 -1.96
N ASP A 77 -28.65 27.60 -2.45
CA ASP A 77 -29.79 26.92 -1.84
C ASP A 77 -29.34 26.03 -0.69
N LEU A 78 -29.86 26.28 0.51
CA LEU A 78 -29.57 25.48 1.69
C LEU A 78 -30.42 24.20 1.74
N ASN A 79 -31.64 24.23 1.20
CA ASN A 79 -32.56 23.09 1.27
C ASN A 79 -32.05 21.90 0.46
N SER A 80 -31.36 22.16 -0.66
CA SER A 80 -30.73 21.12 -1.48
C SER A 80 -29.56 20.41 -0.79
N LEU A 81 -29.05 20.94 0.33
CA LEU A 81 -27.87 20.43 1.03
C LEU A 81 -28.22 19.66 2.31
N MET A 82 -29.44 19.77 2.84
CA MET A 82 -29.80 19.20 4.15
C MET A 82 -29.57 17.69 4.23
N ASN A 83 -29.98 16.94 3.20
CA ASN A 83 -29.76 15.50 3.12
C ASN A 83 -28.26 15.16 3.14
N ASP A 84 -27.43 15.94 2.44
CA ASP A 84 -25.99 15.72 2.36
C ASP A 84 -25.34 15.96 3.74
N PHE A 85 -25.80 16.96 4.49
CA PHE A 85 -25.35 17.23 5.86
C PHE A 85 -25.79 16.14 6.85
N ASP A 86 -27.01 15.63 6.74
CA ASP A 86 -27.50 14.54 7.58
C ASP A 86 -26.72 13.25 7.31
N GLU A 87 -26.47 12.93 6.03
CA GLU A 87 -25.65 11.78 5.67
C GLU A 87 -24.22 11.93 6.22
N MET A 88 -23.62 13.11 6.05
CA MET A 88 -22.29 13.43 6.58
C MET A 88 -22.22 13.21 8.11
N ARG A 89 -23.17 13.78 8.86
CA ARG A 89 -23.25 13.63 10.32
C ARG A 89 -23.37 12.18 10.74
N ASN A 90 -24.22 11.41 10.06
CA ASN A 90 -24.38 9.99 10.33
C ASN A 90 -23.07 9.22 10.15
N LYS A 91 -22.27 9.55 9.11
CA LYS A 91 -20.97 8.89 8.92
C LYS A 91 -19.95 9.28 9.99
N ILE A 92 -19.91 10.55 10.39
CA ILE A 92 -19.03 11.06 11.46
C ILE A 92 -19.39 10.42 12.81
N PHE A 93 -20.68 10.34 13.13
CA PHE A 93 -21.17 9.67 14.32
C PHE A 93 -20.77 8.19 14.35
N TYR A 94 -20.93 7.49 13.22
CA TYR A 94 -20.51 6.10 13.11
C TYR A 94 -19.00 5.91 13.27
N LEU A 95 -18.20 6.84 12.72
CA LEU A 95 -16.75 6.85 12.90
C LEU A 95 -16.37 6.99 14.38
N HIS A 96 -17.00 7.94 15.07
CA HIS A 96 -16.75 8.19 16.48
C HIS A 96 -17.15 7.00 17.37
N GLN A 97 -18.34 6.40 17.15
CA GLN A 97 -18.77 5.21 17.90
C GLN A 97 -17.79 4.03 17.82
N ASN A 98 -17.09 3.89 16.68
CA ASN A 98 -16.11 2.83 16.48
C ASN A 98 -14.67 3.26 16.86
N GLY A 99 -14.51 4.35 17.63
CA GLY A 99 -13.20 4.82 18.11
C GLY A 99 -12.32 5.48 17.06
N GLY A 100 -12.85 5.77 15.86
CA GLY A 100 -12.10 6.43 14.78
C GLY A 100 -11.96 7.95 14.94
N ALA A 101 -12.61 8.54 15.94
CA ALA A 101 -12.52 9.96 16.28
C ALA A 101 -12.59 10.16 17.80
N SER A 102 -11.68 10.96 18.35
CA SER A 102 -11.73 11.37 19.76
C SER A 102 -12.97 12.24 20.04
N GLU A 103 -13.43 12.23 21.28
CA GLU A 103 -14.59 13.02 21.74
C GLU A 103 -14.42 14.51 21.38
N ASP A 104 -13.29 15.12 21.75
CA ASP A 104 -13.00 16.53 21.48
C ASP A 104 -13.09 16.88 19.99
N LYS A 105 -12.61 15.97 19.13
CA LYS A 105 -12.55 16.19 17.68
C LYS A 105 -13.92 15.98 17.03
N TYR A 106 -14.68 15.01 17.51
CA TYR A 106 -16.08 14.80 17.14
C TYR A 106 -16.93 16.02 17.50
N GLN A 107 -16.81 16.53 18.74
CA GLN A 107 -17.57 17.69 19.21
C GLN A 107 -17.21 18.96 18.45
N THR A 108 -15.91 19.27 18.32
CA THR A 108 -15.43 20.46 17.57
C THR A 108 -15.93 20.46 16.12
N THR A 109 -15.90 19.30 15.46
CA THR A 109 -16.35 19.19 14.06
C THR A 109 -17.86 19.39 13.93
N ASN A 110 -18.65 18.79 14.82
CA ASN A 110 -20.10 18.98 14.83
C ASN A 110 -20.50 20.41 15.17
N GLU A 111 -19.76 21.07 16.07
CA GLU A 111 -20.00 22.46 16.40
C GLU A 111 -19.80 23.36 15.18
N ILE A 112 -18.72 23.17 14.41
CA ILE A 112 -18.50 23.90 13.15
C ILE A 112 -19.64 23.67 12.15
N ILE A 113 -20.10 22.42 11.97
CA ILE A 113 -21.24 22.11 11.09
C ILE A 113 -22.51 22.81 11.60
N ASN A 114 -22.78 22.77 12.90
CA ASN A 114 -23.95 23.39 13.52
C ASN A 114 -23.93 24.92 13.33
N GLN A 115 -22.80 25.57 13.59
CA GLN A 115 -22.64 27.01 13.43
C GLN A 115 -22.78 27.43 11.96
N TYR A 116 -22.26 26.62 11.02
CA TYR A 116 -22.44 26.84 9.58
C TYR A 116 -23.90 26.73 9.14
N LEU A 117 -24.60 25.65 9.52
CA LEU A 117 -26.01 25.49 9.18
C LEU A 117 -26.89 26.56 9.81
N LYS A 118 -26.59 26.95 11.06
CA LYS A 118 -27.29 28.01 11.76
C LYS A 118 -27.14 29.34 11.03
N SER A 119 -25.91 29.76 10.69
CA SER A 119 -25.64 31.02 9.98
C SER A 119 -26.33 31.07 8.62
N ARG A 120 -26.31 29.97 7.87
CA ARG A 120 -27.03 29.82 6.59
C ARG A 120 -28.54 29.89 6.74
N LYS A 121 -29.11 29.30 7.81
CA LYS A 121 -30.57 29.27 8.05
C LYS A 121 -31.12 30.64 8.45
N ILE A 122 -30.37 31.41 9.25
CA ILE A 122 -30.79 32.75 9.71
C ILE A 122 -30.30 33.88 8.80
N GLY A 123 -29.46 33.58 7.80
CA GLY A 123 -28.90 34.58 6.88
C GLY A 123 -27.84 35.48 7.51
N ASP A 124 -27.16 35.03 8.56
CA ASP A 124 -26.12 35.80 9.27
C ASP A 124 -24.77 35.66 8.57
N GLU A 125 -24.43 36.64 7.73
CA GLU A 125 -23.18 36.66 6.96
C GLU A 125 -21.93 36.82 7.84
N ASP A 126 -22.01 37.56 8.95
CA ASP A 126 -20.86 37.74 9.85
C ASP A 126 -20.52 36.43 10.56
N MET A 127 -21.53 35.73 11.08
CA MET A 127 -21.36 34.40 11.66
C MET A 127 -20.89 33.40 10.60
N ARG A 128 -21.43 33.44 9.38
CA ARG A 128 -21.00 32.57 8.29
C ARG A 128 -19.53 32.79 7.95
N ASN A 129 -19.09 34.05 7.81
CA ASN A 129 -17.71 34.39 7.53
C ASN A 129 -16.76 33.95 8.65
N LYS A 130 -17.16 34.12 9.92
CA LYS A 130 -16.39 33.61 11.08
C LYS A 130 -16.23 32.10 11.06
N VAL A 131 -17.31 31.37 10.76
CA VAL A 131 -17.26 29.91 10.64
C VAL A 131 -16.39 29.48 9.46
N MET A 132 -16.50 30.14 8.30
CA MET A 132 -15.66 29.85 7.14
C MET A 132 -14.18 30.13 7.40
N LEU A 133 -13.84 31.19 8.14
CA LEU A 133 -12.47 31.44 8.59
C LEU A 133 -11.95 30.29 9.48
N SER A 134 -12.80 29.74 10.34
CA SER A 134 -12.45 28.55 11.13
C SER A 134 -12.24 27.33 10.24
N VAL A 135 -13.13 27.10 9.26
CA VAL A 135 -13.00 26.01 8.27
C VAL A 135 -11.69 26.13 7.49
N PHE A 136 -11.32 27.34 7.06
CA PHE A 136 -10.08 27.59 6.33
C PHE A 136 -8.83 27.34 7.17
N ARG A 137 -8.81 27.78 8.44
CA ARG A 137 -7.71 27.45 9.37
C ARG A 137 -7.56 25.94 9.58
N GLN A 138 -8.67 25.20 9.62
CA GLN A 138 -8.60 23.75 9.73
C GLN A 138 -8.09 23.11 8.43
N LEU A 139 -8.49 23.62 7.26
CA LEU A 139 -7.95 23.16 5.96
C LEU A 139 -6.44 23.44 5.83
N GLU A 140 -5.94 24.55 6.37
CA GLU A 140 -4.50 24.82 6.45
C GLU A 140 -3.78 23.76 7.28
N ALA A 141 -4.36 23.30 8.39
CA ALA A 141 -3.82 22.18 9.18
C ALA A 141 -3.80 20.85 8.39
N HIS A 142 -4.61 20.73 7.34
CA HIS A 142 -4.60 19.63 6.36
C HIS A 142 -3.79 19.99 5.09
N ASN A 143 -2.80 20.88 5.21
CA ASN A 143 -1.90 21.29 4.13
C ASN A 143 -2.55 22.01 2.93
N ILE A 144 -3.75 22.58 3.08
CA ILE A 144 -4.41 23.41 2.06
C ILE A 144 -4.23 24.88 2.44
N TYR A 145 -3.15 25.50 1.95
CA TYR A 145 -2.78 26.90 2.25
C TYR A 145 -3.24 27.89 1.16
N GLU A 146 -3.22 29.19 1.44
CA GLU A 146 -3.27 30.22 0.39
C GLU A 146 -2.00 30.17 -0.49
N PRO A 147 -2.08 30.32 -1.84
CA PRO A 147 -3.21 30.71 -2.70
C PRO A 147 -4.08 29.53 -3.19
N CYS A 148 -3.77 28.31 -2.77
CA CYS A 148 -4.45 27.10 -3.22
C CYS A 148 -5.93 27.09 -2.80
N LEU A 149 -6.19 27.51 -1.57
CA LEU A 149 -7.55 27.65 -1.02
C LEU A 149 -8.40 28.64 -1.84
N SER A 150 -7.90 29.86 -2.09
CA SER A 150 -8.60 30.85 -2.93
C SER A 150 -8.88 30.33 -4.35
N ASN A 151 -7.92 29.64 -4.97
CA ASN A 151 -8.14 29.03 -6.29
C ASN A 151 -9.22 27.95 -6.25
N MET A 152 -9.25 27.13 -5.21
CA MET A 152 -10.26 26.09 -5.02
C MET A 152 -11.67 26.68 -4.86
N ILE A 153 -11.81 27.72 -4.05
CA ILE A 153 -13.09 28.41 -3.84
C ILE A 153 -13.59 29.01 -5.16
N ASN A 154 -12.69 29.64 -5.93
CA ASN A 154 -13.02 30.16 -7.26
C ASN A 154 -13.50 29.05 -8.20
N LEU A 155 -12.83 27.90 -8.21
CA LEU A 155 -13.26 26.74 -9.00
C LEU A 155 -14.63 26.22 -8.57
N PHE A 156 -14.92 26.12 -7.27
CA PHE A 156 -16.23 25.69 -6.77
C PHE A 156 -17.35 26.65 -7.19
N ASN A 157 -17.08 27.95 -7.19
CA ASN A 157 -18.04 28.96 -7.65
C ASN A 157 -18.32 28.85 -9.15
N GLU A 158 -17.31 28.51 -9.96
CA GLU A 158 -17.45 28.30 -11.41
C GLU A 158 -18.10 26.95 -11.80
N MET A 159 -18.15 25.97 -10.89
CA MET A 159 -18.69 24.64 -11.16
C MET A 159 -20.21 24.61 -11.34
N SER A 160 -20.66 23.67 -12.17
CA SER A 160 -22.09 23.34 -12.30
C SER A 160 -22.63 22.70 -11.02
N ARG A 161 -23.97 22.74 -10.86
CA ARG A 161 -24.66 22.08 -9.74
C ARG A 161 -24.34 20.58 -9.67
N PHE A 162 -24.23 19.92 -10.83
CA PHE A 162 -23.85 18.52 -10.92
C PHE A 162 -22.43 18.27 -10.39
N GLN A 163 -21.45 19.07 -10.81
CA GLN A 163 -20.06 18.94 -10.35
C GLN A 163 -19.93 19.17 -8.84
N ARG A 164 -20.58 20.19 -8.29
CA ARG A 164 -20.59 20.44 -6.83
C ARG A 164 -21.23 19.28 -6.07
N LYS A 165 -22.33 18.72 -6.57
CA LYS A 165 -22.97 17.54 -5.98
C LYS A 165 -22.01 16.34 -5.97
N SER A 166 -21.35 16.05 -7.09
CA SER A 166 -20.36 14.96 -7.16
C SER A 166 -19.19 15.16 -6.20
N LEU A 167 -18.70 16.40 -6.02
CA LEU A 167 -17.65 16.67 -5.03
C LEU A 167 -18.10 16.42 -3.60
N ARG A 168 -19.36 16.76 -3.26
CA ARG A 168 -19.93 16.46 -1.95
C ARG A 168 -20.06 14.95 -1.71
N GLU A 169 -20.55 14.22 -2.70
CA GLU A 169 -20.64 12.75 -2.64
C GLU A 169 -19.26 12.10 -2.45
N ILE A 170 -18.21 12.64 -3.08
CA ILE A 170 -16.83 12.19 -2.86
C ILE A 170 -16.40 12.41 -1.41
N CYS A 171 -16.65 13.58 -0.83
CA CYS A 171 -16.30 13.87 0.56
C CYS A 171 -17.03 12.92 1.53
N ILE A 172 -18.34 12.73 1.34
CA ILE A 172 -19.15 11.80 2.13
C ILE A 172 -18.64 10.36 1.99
N SER A 173 -18.32 9.92 0.77
CA SER A 173 -17.80 8.58 0.49
C SER A 173 -16.45 8.33 1.16
N ARG A 174 -15.56 9.34 1.21
CA ARG A 174 -14.28 9.22 1.91
C ARG A 174 -14.47 9.03 3.42
N ILE A 175 -15.35 9.80 4.05
CA ILE A 175 -15.65 9.68 5.48
C ILE A 175 -16.33 8.34 5.78
N TYR A 176 -17.18 7.84 4.88
CA TYR A 176 -17.72 6.49 4.98
C TYR A 176 -16.63 5.40 4.92
N GLY A 177 -15.62 5.57 4.07
CA GLY A 177 -14.44 4.69 4.04
C GLY A 177 -13.71 4.65 5.38
N TYR A 178 -13.44 5.82 5.98
CA TYR A 178 -12.85 5.92 7.31
C TYR A 178 -13.73 5.24 8.38
N SER A 179 -15.04 5.46 8.34
CA SER A 179 -15.95 4.88 9.35
C SER A 179 -16.04 3.36 9.25
N LYS A 180 -15.99 2.79 8.04
CA LYS A 180 -15.88 1.34 7.83
C LYS A 180 -14.54 0.76 8.24
N PHE A 181 -13.45 1.49 8.02
CA PHE A 181 -12.14 1.06 8.50
C PHE A 181 -12.07 1.06 10.03
N ALA A 182 -12.60 2.09 10.70
CA ALA A 182 -12.71 2.13 12.15
C ALA A 182 -13.57 0.99 12.71
N GLU A 183 -14.72 0.70 12.09
CA GLU A 183 -15.58 -0.44 12.44
C GLU A 183 -14.81 -1.77 12.34
N TYR A 184 -14.04 -1.97 11.27
CA TYR A 184 -13.21 -3.16 11.08
C TYR A 184 -12.17 -3.29 12.19
N LEU A 185 -11.40 -2.22 12.47
CA LEU A 185 -10.40 -2.23 13.54
C LEU A 185 -11.04 -2.48 14.91
N PHE A 186 -12.16 -1.84 15.20
CA PHE A 186 -12.91 -2.03 16.43
C PHE A 186 -13.35 -3.49 16.62
N LYS A 187 -13.84 -4.14 15.55
CA LYS A 187 -14.22 -5.57 15.56
C LYS A 187 -13.01 -6.49 15.77
N GLU A 188 -11.91 -6.24 15.07
CA GLU A 188 -10.69 -7.06 15.20
C GLU A 188 -10.02 -6.90 16.57
N TRP A 189 -9.98 -5.68 17.12
CA TRP A 189 -9.52 -5.43 18.48
C TRP A 189 -10.43 -6.08 19.52
N SER A 190 -11.75 -5.95 19.37
CA SER A 190 -12.72 -6.60 20.27
C SER A 190 -12.56 -8.13 20.28
N LYS A 191 -12.29 -8.75 19.11
CA LYS A 191 -12.00 -10.19 19.01
C LYS A 191 -10.70 -10.58 19.75
N LYS A 192 -9.63 -9.79 19.60
CA LYS A 192 -8.35 -10.00 20.29
C LYS A 192 -8.47 -9.87 21.81
N HIS A 193 -9.25 -8.92 22.31
CA HIS A 193 -9.48 -8.76 23.75
C HIS A 193 -10.38 -9.86 24.33
N TYR A 194 -11.35 -10.37 23.57
CA TYR A 194 -12.15 -11.53 23.99
C TYR A 194 -11.32 -12.83 24.06
N THR A 195 -10.34 -13.00 23.17
CA THR A 195 -9.41 -14.15 23.22
C THR A 195 -8.37 -13.99 24.33
N LYS A 196 -7.87 -12.78 24.57
CA LYS A 196 -6.89 -12.51 25.64
C LYS A 196 -7.50 -12.66 27.04
N ASN A 197 -8.71 -12.15 27.28
CA ASN A 197 -9.40 -12.33 28.56
C ASN A 197 -9.76 -13.80 28.84
N LYS A 198 -10.04 -14.59 27.80
CA LYS A 198 -10.29 -16.04 27.96
C LYS A 198 -9.01 -16.81 28.32
N ILE A 199 -7.88 -16.41 27.76
CA ILE A 199 -6.55 -16.96 28.09
C ILE A 199 -6.14 -16.54 29.51
N ASP A 200 -6.35 -15.28 29.91
CA ASP A 200 -6.04 -14.79 31.26
C ASP A 200 -6.99 -15.40 32.34
N GLU A 201 -8.24 -15.69 32.02
CA GLU A 201 -9.17 -16.43 32.90
C GLU A 201 -8.79 -17.91 33.06
N ASP A 202 -8.32 -18.56 32.00
CA ASP A 202 -7.85 -19.95 32.05
C ASP A 202 -6.50 -20.08 32.81
N PHE A 203 -5.58 -19.11 32.66
CA PHE A 203 -4.34 -19.05 33.46
C PHE A 203 -4.61 -18.74 34.94
N GLN A 204 -5.59 -17.88 35.27
CA GLN A 204 -5.97 -17.62 36.66
C GLN A 204 -6.76 -18.76 37.32
N GLN A 205 -7.36 -19.67 36.57
CA GLN A 205 -8.01 -20.87 37.12
C GLN A 205 -7.01 -22.00 37.44
N GLU A 206 -5.89 -22.10 36.71
CA GLU A 206 -4.82 -23.06 37.03
C GLU A 206 -4.00 -22.63 38.26
N ASP A 207 -3.70 -21.35 38.42
CA ASP A 207 -2.98 -20.83 39.60
C ASP A 207 -3.84 -20.80 40.89
N LYS A 208 -5.17 -20.74 40.76
CA LYS A 208 -6.09 -20.89 41.90
C LYS A 208 -6.24 -22.34 42.39
N LYS A 209 -5.94 -23.35 41.56
CA LYS A 209 -5.98 -24.77 41.97
C LYS A 209 -4.68 -25.22 42.66
N SER A 210 -3.55 -24.59 42.35
CA SER A 210 -2.25 -24.84 43.01
C SER A 210 -2.14 -24.12 44.36
N ASN A 211 -2.65 -22.88 44.50
CA ASN A 211 -2.61 -22.12 45.77
C ASN A 211 -3.69 -22.49 46.80
N ALA A 212 -4.73 -23.25 46.42
CA ALA A 212 -5.79 -23.69 47.34
C ALA A 212 -5.38 -24.85 48.29
N LYS A 213 -4.19 -25.46 48.09
CA LYS A 213 -3.68 -26.52 48.98
C LYS A 213 -2.77 -26.04 50.11
N GLU A 214 -2.30 -24.79 50.09
CA GLU A 214 -1.30 -24.30 51.06
C GLU A 214 -1.81 -23.29 52.10
N GLN A 215 -3.02 -22.74 51.96
CA GLN A 215 -3.56 -21.74 52.90
C GLN A 215 -4.70 -22.24 53.79
N SER A 216 -4.71 -23.54 54.09
CA SER A 216 -5.53 -24.13 55.17
C SER A 216 -4.76 -24.27 56.49
N LYS A 217 -3.80 -23.38 56.78
CA LYS A 217 -3.24 -23.22 58.12
C LYS A 217 -2.99 -21.74 58.42
N ASN A 218 -3.60 -21.30 59.52
CA ASN A 218 -3.42 -20.04 60.25
C ASN A 218 -4.39 -18.89 59.92
N LYS A 219 -5.45 -18.86 60.72
CA LYS A 219 -6.37 -17.76 60.98
C LYS A 219 -6.15 -17.30 62.43
N LYS A 220 -5.99 -15.99 62.67
CA LYS A 220 -6.15 -15.17 63.91
C LYS A 220 -5.12 -14.01 63.85
N SER A 221 -5.41 -12.72 64.07
CA SER A 221 -6.55 -12.03 64.69
C SER A 221 -6.52 -10.50 64.41
N SER A 222 -7.70 -9.89 64.23
CA SER A 222 -8.22 -8.59 64.73
C SER A 222 -7.49 -7.23 64.57
N ASN A 223 -8.22 -6.26 63.96
CA ASN A 223 -8.60 -4.86 64.34
C ASN A 223 -7.59 -3.93 65.05
N THR A 224 -7.50 -2.60 64.86
CA THR A 224 -8.53 -1.52 64.78
C THR A 224 -7.90 -0.14 64.41
N ASP A 225 -8.64 0.72 63.69
CA ASP A 225 -8.90 2.18 63.88
C ASP A 225 -7.95 3.40 63.63
N ILE A 226 -8.56 4.42 62.95
CA ILE A 226 -8.56 5.92 63.14
C ILE A 226 -7.32 6.73 62.62
N SER A 227 -7.36 7.91 61.96
CA SER A 227 -8.40 8.89 61.50
C SER A 227 -7.80 10.04 60.62
N ASN A 228 -8.70 10.77 59.95
CA ASN A 228 -8.64 12.03 59.15
C ASN A 228 -7.76 13.23 59.62
N SER A 229 -7.47 14.14 58.67
CA SER A 229 -7.54 15.62 58.86
C SER A 229 -7.52 16.39 57.51
N GLU A 230 -8.56 17.19 57.28
CA GLU A 230 -8.63 18.37 56.40
C GLU A 230 -8.41 19.65 57.23
N CYS A 231 -8.07 20.78 56.59
CA CYS A 231 -8.28 22.16 57.11
C CYS A 231 -8.40 23.18 55.95
N GLU A 232 -9.40 24.05 56.04
CA GLU A 232 -9.66 25.27 55.23
C GLU A 232 -9.26 26.57 55.98
N GLY A 233 -9.08 27.66 55.23
CA GLY A 233 -9.43 29.06 55.61
C GLY A 233 -8.31 30.01 56.03
N ASP A 234 -8.01 31.09 55.28
CA ASP A 234 -8.66 32.43 55.42
C ASP A 234 -7.99 33.56 54.58
N SER A 235 -8.68 34.71 54.48
CA SER A 235 -8.63 35.77 53.44
C SER A 235 -7.69 37.00 53.67
N ILE A 236 -7.60 37.86 52.62
CA ILE A 236 -7.47 39.35 52.55
C ILE A 236 -6.21 39.91 51.82
N GLY A 237 -6.43 40.79 50.81
CA GLY A 237 -5.66 42.05 50.70
C GLY A 237 -5.03 42.49 49.36
N ASP A 238 -5.86 42.97 48.42
CA ASP A 238 -5.75 44.24 47.64
C ASP A 238 -4.57 44.64 46.68
N ASN A 239 -5.05 45.05 45.49
CA ASN A 239 -4.68 46.18 44.62
C ASN A 239 -3.62 46.06 43.49
N SER A 240 -4.14 45.86 42.28
CA SER A 240 -3.59 46.34 41.00
C SER A 240 -4.26 47.65 40.57
N MET A 241 -3.50 48.69 40.21
CA MET A 241 -4.02 49.91 39.57
C MET A 241 -3.34 50.15 38.21
N GLU A 242 -4.17 50.13 37.17
CA GLU A 242 -3.86 50.43 35.78
C GLU A 242 -4.24 51.91 35.51
N LYS A 243 -3.29 52.75 35.08
CA LYS A 243 -3.54 54.17 34.75
C LYS A 243 -3.87 54.32 33.26
N LYS A 244 -5.12 54.70 32.96
CA LYS A 244 -5.53 55.41 31.73
C LYS A 244 -5.87 56.85 32.09
N HIS A 245 -5.28 57.83 31.39
CA HIS A 245 -5.67 59.23 31.51
C HIS A 245 -6.33 59.70 30.21
N ASP A 246 -7.63 59.99 30.33
CA ASP A 246 -8.38 60.95 29.50
C ASP A 246 -8.13 62.36 30.05
N TYR A 247 -8.07 63.36 29.18
CA TYR A 247 -8.27 64.76 29.58
C TYR A 247 -9.10 65.52 28.55
N LYS A 248 -10.22 66.08 29.02
CA LYS A 248 -11.04 67.08 28.34
C LYS A 248 -11.07 68.35 29.20
N LYS A 249 -10.62 69.45 28.59
CA LYS A 249 -11.07 70.85 28.71
C LYS A 249 -10.86 71.62 30.03
N THR A 250 -10.11 72.72 29.94
CA THR A 250 -10.41 73.99 30.62
C THR A 250 -10.03 75.16 29.71
N ILE A 251 -10.85 76.20 29.72
CA ILE A 251 -10.84 77.41 28.87
C ILE A 251 -10.52 78.63 29.76
N ASN A 252 -9.96 79.69 29.15
CA ASN A 252 -9.73 81.10 29.56
C ASN A 252 -8.29 81.45 30.01
N ASN A 253 -7.62 82.53 29.57
CA ASN A 253 -7.97 83.69 28.74
C ASN A 253 -6.71 84.38 28.13
N SER A 254 -6.87 84.90 26.90
CA SER A 254 -6.27 86.08 26.24
C SER A 254 -4.82 86.55 26.51
N SER A 255 -3.97 86.54 25.48
CA SER A 255 -3.49 87.74 24.72
C SER A 255 -2.24 87.41 23.86
N THR A 256 -2.03 88.20 22.79
CA THR A 256 -0.94 88.17 21.78
C THR A 256 -0.97 87.04 20.73
N ILE A 257 -1.71 87.31 19.66
CA ILE A 257 -1.63 86.65 18.35
C ILE A 257 -0.83 87.59 17.45
N GLU A 258 0.36 87.19 17.00
CA GLU A 258 0.80 87.40 15.60
C GLU A 258 2.16 86.75 15.25
N ASP A 259 3.05 86.45 16.20
CA ASP A 259 4.42 85.95 15.87
C ASP A 259 4.60 84.41 15.85
N SER A 260 3.56 83.61 16.13
CA SER A 260 3.67 82.16 16.29
C SER A 260 3.26 81.32 15.07
N LYS A 261 2.76 81.93 13.98
CA LYS A 261 2.29 81.18 12.79
C LYS A 261 3.40 80.76 11.82
N GLU A 262 4.57 81.38 11.87
CA GLU A 262 5.63 81.14 10.88
C GLU A 262 6.56 79.98 11.29
N ASN A 263 6.85 79.82 12.59
CA ASN A 263 7.68 78.73 13.09
C ASN A 263 6.95 77.36 13.18
N GLU A 264 5.64 77.31 13.43
CA GLU A 264 4.89 76.04 13.33
C GLU A 264 4.85 75.52 11.89
N ASN A 265 4.71 76.41 10.89
CA ASN A 265 4.66 76.02 9.48
C ASN A 265 6.00 75.49 8.95
N ILE A 266 7.15 76.03 9.38
CA ILE A 266 8.48 75.54 8.99
C ILE A 266 8.78 74.17 9.62
N THR A 267 8.32 73.95 10.85
CA THR A 267 8.52 72.67 11.57
C THR A 267 7.60 71.57 11.01
N LEU A 268 6.36 71.90 10.62
CA LEU A 268 5.43 71.00 9.93
C LEU A 268 5.95 70.60 8.54
N ALA A 269 6.44 71.55 7.74
CA ALA A 269 6.94 71.28 6.39
C ALA A 269 8.22 70.41 6.38
N THR A 270 9.06 70.49 7.41
CA THR A 270 10.24 69.63 7.56
C THR A 270 9.88 68.22 8.05
N THR A 271 8.86 68.07 8.92
CA THR A 271 8.34 66.76 9.30
C THR A 271 7.59 66.06 8.16
N ASP A 272 6.85 66.79 7.33
CA ASP A 272 6.10 66.22 6.20
C ASP A 272 7.03 65.64 5.13
N ASN A 273 8.13 66.34 4.82
CA ASN A 273 9.17 65.81 3.91
C ASN A 273 9.85 64.54 4.45
N ALA A 274 10.07 64.46 5.77
CA ALA A 274 10.66 63.27 6.40
C ALA A 274 9.68 62.08 6.41
N ILE A 275 8.38 62.34 6.61
CA ILE A 275 7.31 61.35 6.53
C ILE A 275 7.17 60.85 5.08
N GLU A 276 7.21 61.73 4.10
CA GLU A 276 7.10 61.36 2.68
C GLU A 276 8.28 60.46 2.25
N LYS A 277 9.51 60.80 2.64
CA LYS A 277 10.70 59.98 2.35
C LYS A 277 10.64 58.59 2.99
N LYS A 278 10.18 58.50 4.26
CA LYS A 278 9.96 57.20 4.93
C LYS A 278 8.84 56.39 4.27
N THR A 279 7.77 57.06 3.82
CA THR A 279 6.64 56.42 3.13
C THR A 279 7.07 55.82 1.80
N GLN A 280 7.90 56.53 1.02
CA GLN A 280 8.48 56.01 -0.22
C GLN A 280 9.42 54.82 0.01
N GLU A 281 10.20 54.83 1.09
CA GLU A 281 11.03 53.67 1.45
C GLU A 281 10.20 52.46 1.89
N ILE A 282 9.12 52.66 2.64
CA ILE A 282 8.18 51.59 3.02
C ILE A 282 7.55 50.97 1.77
N GLN A 283 7.06 51.80 0.83
CA GLN A 283 6.51 51.32 -0.45
C GLN A 283 7.53 50.49 -1.26
N LYS A 284 8.81 50.90 -1.27
CA LYS A 284 9.89 50.13 -1.92
C LYS A 284 10.14 48.80 -1.22
N ARG A 285 10.14 48.76 0.11
CA ARG A 285 10.30 47.53 0.90
C ARG A 285 9.11 46.59 0.72
N ASP A 286 7.89 47.12 0.70
CA ASP A 286 6.65 46.36 0.48
C ASP A 286 6.61 45.73 -0.92
N SER A 287 7.05 46.48 -1.93
CA SER A 287 7.18 45.97 -3.30
C SER A 287 8.16 44.80 -3.38
N LYS A 288 9.33 44.94 -2.72
CA LYS A 288 10.35 43.89 -2.67
C LYS A 288 9.88 42.66 -1.88
N LEU A 289 9.13 42.87 -0.79
CA LEU A 289 8.51 41.81 0.01
C LEU A 289 7.46 41.05 -0.82
N GLY A 290 6.69 41.75 -1.64
CA GLY A 290 5.74 41.16 -2.58
C GLY A 290 6.42 40.25 -3.61
N ILE A 291 7.51 40.71 -4.22
CA ILE A 291 8.32 39.91 -5.17
C ILE A 291 8.90 38.67 -4.48
N MET A 292 9.48 38.83 -3.29
CA MET A 292 10.10 37.74 -2.56
C MET A 292 9.09 36.68 -2.08
N LYS A 293 7.89 37.11 -1.64
CA LYS A 293 6.76 36.20 -1.35
C LYS A 293 6.33 35.42 -2.59
N HIS A 294 6.25 36.08 -3.74
CA HIS A 294 5.89 35.42 -4.99
C HIS A 294 6.94 34.36 -5.38
N GLU A 295 8.23 34.66 -5.21
CA GLU A 295 9.32 33.73 -5.50
C GLU A 295 9.31 32.51 -4.57
N ILE A 296 9.10 32.71 -3.26
CA ILE A 296 8.93 31.62 -2.29
C ILE A 296 7.75 30.70 -2.70
N GLU A 297 6.65 31.29 -3.16
CA GLU A 297 5.48 30.53 -3.60
C GLU A 297 5.74 29.70 -4.87
N GLN A 298 6.50 30.25 -5.83
CA GLN A 298 6.94 29.49 -7.01
C GLN A 298 7.84 28.32 -6.62
N LEU A 299 8.84 28.56 -5.76
CA LEU A 299 9.76 27.53 -5.27
C LEU A 299 9.02 26.43 -4.50
N ARG A 300 8.02 26.78 -3.68
CA ARG A 300 7.17 25.79 -2.99
C ARG A 300 6.37 24.92 -3.95
N LYS A 301 5.76 25.51 -4.97
CA LYS A 301 5.05 24.75 -6.03
C LYS A 301 5.99 23.83 -6.78
N GLU A 302 7.21 24.27 -7.04
CA GLU A 302 8.24 23.47 -7.70
C GLU A 302 8.69 22.31 -6.81
N ALA A 303 8.98 22.57 -5.54
CA ALA A 303 9.32 21.56 -4.56
C ALA A 303 8.21 20.52 -4.39
N ALA A 304 6.93 20.94 -4.32
CA ALA A 304 5.80 20.03 -4.24
C ALA A 304 5.67 19.13 -5.47
N LYS A 305 5.90 19.67 -6.68
CA LYS A 305 5.94 18.87 -7.92
C LYS A 305 7.07 17.85 -7.88
N TYR A 306 8.26 18.24 -7.42
CA TYR A 306 9.38 17.33 -7.25
C TYR A 306 9.09 16.27 -6.21
N GLN A 307 8.50 16.61 -5.06
CA GLN A 307 8.11 15.67 -4.02
C GLN A 307 7.02 14.69 -4.48
N ALA A 308 6.03 15.14 -5.25
CA ALA A 308 5.02 14.26 -5.83
C ALA A 308 5.61 13.32 -6.90
N ALA A 309 6.51 13.84 -7.75
CA ALA A 309 7.26 13.04 -8.71
C ALA A 309 8.18 12.04 -8.00
N LEU A 310 8.84 12.45 -6.91
CA LEU A 310 9.64 11.62 -6.01
C LEU A 310 8.78 10.50 -5.44
N GLY A 311 7.65 10.81 -4.81
CA GLY A 311 6.74 9.80 -4.25
C GLY A 311 6.26 8.79 -5.30
N GLY A 312 5.95 9.23 -6.52
CA GLY A 312 5.62 8.31 -7.61
C GLY A 312 6.78 7.43 -8.09
N ILE A 313 8.02 7.91 -7.99
CA ILE A 313 9.23 7.17 -8.35
C ILE A 313 9.69 6.23 -7.23
N THR A 314 9.49 6.61 -5.96
CA THR A 314 9.96 5.86 -4.79
C THR A 314 8.94 4.84 -4.27
N ASP A 315 7.65 4.97 -4.63
CA ASP A 315 6.62 4.00 -4.28
C ASP A 315 6.86 2.65 -4.97
N VAL A 316 7.40 1.67 -4.27
CA VAL A 316 7.65 0.30 -4.76
C VAL A 316 6.38 -0.55 -4.80
N GLY A 317 5.25 -0.05 -4.30
CA GLY A 317 3.96 -0.72 -4.37
C GLY A 317 3.35 -0.67 -5.77
N TRP A 318 2.69 -1.75 -6.17
CA TRP A 318 1.78 -1.71 -7.31
C TRP A 318 0.42 -1.21 -6.86
N ARG A 319 -0.23 -0.40 -7.69
CA ARG A 319 -1.60 0.08 -7.42
C ARG A 319 -2.58 -1.09 -7.32
N ASP A 320 -3.65 -0.93 -6.56
CA ASP A 320 -4.69 -1.97 -6.35
C ASP A 320 -5.33 -2.49 -7.65
N ASN A 321 -5.29 -1.71 -8.72
CA ASN A 321 -5.84 -2.09 -10.03
C ASN A 321 -4.79 -2.72 -10.97
N ASP A 322 -3.52 -2.79 -10.57
CA ASP A 322 -2.44 -3.34 -11.40
C ASP A 322 -2.39 -4.87 -11.34
N PHE A 323 -2.22 -5.54 -12.47
CA PHE A 323 -2.15 -7.00 -12.53
C PHE A 323 -0.97 -7.62 -11.76
N ASN A 324 0.02 -6.82 -11.36
CA ASN A 324 1.19 -7.24 -10.60
C ASN A 324 1.07 -6.97 -9.10
N ASN A 325 -0.07 -6.43 -8.64
CA ASN A 325 -0.30 -6.27 -7.22
C ASN A 325 -0.39 -7.62 -6.47
N SER A 326 -0.11 -7.58 -5.17
CA SER A 326 -0.04 -8.78 -4.34
C SER A 326 -1.37 -9.58 -4.27
N MET A 327 -2.52 -8.91 -4.34
CA MET A 327 -3.82 -9.57 -4.33
C MET A 327 -4.08 -10.35 -5.63
N GLN A 328 -3.66 -9.80 -6.77
CA GLN A 328 -3.74 -10.49 -8.05
C GLN A 328 -2.79 -11.69 -8.11
N LEU A 329 -1.60 -11.59 -7.52
CA LEU A 329 -0.69 -12.72 -7.36
C LEU A 329 -1.37 -13.88 -6.60
N THR A 330 -2.00 -13.60 -5.46
CA THR A 330 -2.74 -14.63 -4.70
C THR A 330 -3.85 -15.27 -5.54
N LYS A 331 -4.66 -14.47 -6.25
CA LYS A 331 -5.72 -14.99 -7.14
C LYS A 331 -5.18 -15.87 -8.27
N ASP A 332 -4.05 -15.49 -8.86
CA ASP A 332 -3.42 -16.26 -9.93
C ASP A 332 -2.87 -17.60 -9.39
N ILE A 333 -2.31 -17.59 -8.17
CA ILE A 333 -1.86 -18.81 -7.48
C ILE A 333 -3.04 -19.73 -7.18
N GLU A 334 -4.14 -19.22 -6.64
CA GLU A 334 -5.36 -19.99 -6.38
C GLU A 334 -5.92 -20.63 -7.66
N LYS A 335 -5.90 -19.88 -8.77
CA LYS A 335 -6.28 -20.42 -10.09
C LYS A 335 -5.33 -21.54 -10.53
N LEU A 336 -4.03 -21.35 -10.38
CA LEU A 336 -3.03 -22.37 -10.72
C LEU A 336 -3.21 -23.64 -9.87
N GLN A 337 -3.46 -23.51 -8.56
CA GLN A 337 -3.75 -24.63 -7.67
C GLN A 337 -4.93 -25.46 -8.18
N LYS A 338 -6.03 -24.80 -8.57
CA LYS A 338 -7.22 -25.46 -9.13
C LYS A 338 -6.95 -26.12 -10.48
N ASP A 339 -6.22 -25.46 -11.37
CA ASP A 339 -5.88 -26.00 -12.69
C ASP A 339 -4.99 -27.26 -12.52
N LEU A 340 -4.00 -27.20 -11.62
CA LEU A 340 -3.15 -28.32 -11.25
C LEU A 340 -3.94 -29.49 -10.66
N GLU A 341 -4.78 -29.25 -9.66
CA GLU A 341 -5.58 -30.29 -9.01
C GLU A 341 -6.47 -31.01 -10.04
N ASN A 342 -7.10 -30.25 -10.94
CA ASN A 342 -7.94 -30.82 -11.99
C ASN A 342 -7.15 -31.67 -12.97
N PHE A 343 -5.95 -31.21 -13.36
CA PHE A 343 -5.08 -31.91 -14.28
C PHE A 343 -4.51 -33.18 -13.66
N THR A 344 -4.02 -33.17 -12.42
CA THR A 344 -3.35 -34.31 -11.78
C THR A 344 -4.29 -35.32 -11.15
N ARG A 345 -5.59 -35.04 -11.11
CA ARG A 345 -6.63 -35.95 -10.59
C ARG A 345 -6.57 -37.35 -11.20
N VAL A 346 -6.57 -38.38 -10.35
CA VAL A 346 -6.57 -39.81 -10.75
C VAL A 346 -7.83 -40.58 -10.33
N LYS A 347 -8.81 -39.91 -9.70
CA LYS A 347 -10.08 -40.54 -9.24
C LYS A 347 -11.20 -40.62 -10.31
N ARG A 348 -11.00 -40.09 -11.52
CA ARG A 348 -12.02 -40.04 -12.59
C ARG A 348 -12.16 -41.40 -13.30
N GLN A 349 -13.35 -41.70 -13.84
CA GLN A 349 -13.55 -42.82 -14.77
C GLN A 349 -12.66 -42.64 -16.02
N GLY A 350 -12.10 -43.74 -16.52
CA GLY A 350 -11.20 -43.75 -17.69
C GLY A 350 -9.74 -43.37 -17.41
N ILE A 351 -9.33 -43.33 -16.14
CA ILE A 351 -7.91 -43.20 -15.73
C ILE A 351 -7.44 -44.52 -15.14
N LYS A 352 -6.46 -45.15 -15.81
CA LYS A 352 -5.80 -46.37 -15.33
C LYS A 352 -4.49 -46.01 -14.64
N ILE A 353 -4.33 -46.39 -13.37
CA ILE A 353 -3.12 -46.11 -12.58
C ILE A 353 -2.12 -47.24 -12.76
N LYS A 354 -0.85 -46.90 -13.02
CA LYS A 354 0.28 -47.83 -13.02
C LYS A 354 0.82 -47.94 -11.60
N ILE A 355 0.22 -48.82 -10.78
CA ILE A 355 0.42 -48.88 -9.32
C ILE A 355 1.89 -48.98 -8.91
N ASP A 356 2.69 -49.79 -9.60
CA ASP A 356 4.12 -49.94 -9.26
C ASP A 356 4.93 -48.66 -9.49
N ALA A 357 4.69 -47.98 -10.61
CA ALA A 357 5.33 -46.70 -10.90
C ALA A 357 4.86 -45.61 -9.92
N ALA A 358 3.55 -45.57 -9.65
CA ALA A 358 2.97 -44.66 -8.66
C ALA A 358 3.60 -44.85 -7.29
N SER A 359 3.82 -46.09 -6.86
CA SER A 359 4.40 -46.38 -5.55
C SER A 359 5.86 -45.94 -5.43
N ARG A 360 6.66 -46.13 -6.48
CA ARG A 360 8.04 -45.60 -6.52
C ARG A 360 8.08 -44.07 -6.44
N LEU A 361 7.10 -43.39 -7.05
CA LEU A 361 6.98 -41.94 -6.91
C LEU A 361 6.68 -41.54 -5.46
N LEU A 362 5.73 -42.23 -4.81
CA LEU A 362 5.39 -41.99 -3.40
C LEU A 362 6.59 -42.24 -2.48
N GLU A 363 7.37 -43.30 -2.72
CA GLU A 363 8.62 -43.59 -2.01
C GLU A 363 9.66 -42.47 -2.19
N THR A 364 9.78 -41.91 -3.40
CA THR A 364 10.68 -40.77 -3.69
C THR A 364 10.32 -39.55 -2.84
N TYR A 365 9.03 -39.32 -2.60
CA TYR A 365 8.53 -38.26 -1.70
C TYR A 365 8.44 -38.70 -0.23
N LYS A 366 8.91 -39.91 0.11
CA LYS A 366 8.91 -40.49 1.47
C LYS A 366 7.50 -40.59 2.10
N CYS A 367 6.47 -40.74 1.28
CA CYS A 367 5.10 -40.99 1.73
C CYS A 367 5.04 -42.34 2.49
N LYS A 368 4.19 -42.45 3.52
CA LYS A 368 3.94 -43.73 4.22
C LYS A 368 2.81 -44.53 3.58
N THR A 369 2.03 -43.91 2.70
CA THR A 369 0.93 -44.55 1.97
C THR A 369 1.45 -45.72 1.13
N GLN A 370 0.85 -46.90 1.30
CA GLN A 370 1.28 -48.13 0.62
C GLN A 370 0.44 -48.43 -0.64
N LYS A 371 0.94 -49.37 -1.46
CA LYS A 371 0.30 -49.86 -2.70
C LYS A 371 -1.18 -50.20 -2.58
N ASN A 372 -1.58 -50.80 -1.46
CA ASN A 372 -2.93 -51.31 -1.24
C ASN A 372 -3.80 -50.36 -0.38
N ASP A 373 -3.30 -49.17 -0.05
CA ASP A 373 -4.03 -48.20 0.75
C ASP A 373 -5.20 -47.61 -0.05
N LYS A 374 -6.37 -47.49 0.59
CA LYS A 374 -7.55 -46.82 0.01
C LYS A 374 -7.25 -45.37 -0.38
N ASN A 375 -6.27 -44.75 0.28
CA ASN A 375 -5.86 -43.37 0.06
C ASN A 375 -4.80 -43.21 -1.05
N ILE A 376 -4.31 -44.28 -1.66
CA ILE A 376 -3.25 -44.20 -2.70
C ILE A 376 -3.59 -43.23 -3.83
N LYS A 377 -4.85 -43.20 -4.28
CA LYS A 377 -5.30 -42.31 -5.35
C LYS A 377 -5.24 -40.83 -4.94
N LEU A 378 -5.53 -40.55 -3.67
CA LEU A 378 -5.51 -39.20 -3.13
C LEU A 378 -4.06 -38.70 -3.04
N VAL A 379 -3.19 -39.49 -2.41
CA VAL A 379 -1.78 -39.14 -2.22
C VAL A 379 -1.03 -39.10 -3.55
N LEU A 380 -1.33 -40.00 -4.48
CA LEU A 380 -0.78 -39.95 -5.84
C LEU A 380 -1.17 -38.67 -6.59
N SER A 381 -2.41 -38.20 -6.45
CA SER A 381 -2.83 -36.94 -7.09
C SER A 381 -2.00 -35.76 -6.59
N ALA A 382 -1.79 -35.68 -5.28
CA ALA A 382 -0.94 -34.67 -4.65
C ALA A 382 0.53 -34.81 -5.07
N ALA A 383 1.06 -36.04 -5.15
CA ALA A 383 2.43 -36.31 -5.58
C ALA A 383 2.67 -35.89 -7.02
N LEU A 384 1.72 -36.16 -7.92
CA LEU A 384 1.80 -35.74 -9.32
C LEU A 384 1.77 -34.21 -9.43
N GLN A 385 1.01 -33.51 -8.59
CA GLN A 385 0.98 -32.05 -8.55
C GLN A 385 2.34 -31.47 -8.15
N GLN A 386 2.90 -31.95 -7.05
CA GLN A 386 4.24 -31.53 -6.60
C GLN A 386 5.30 -31.83 -7.67
N HIS A 387 5.27 -33.04 -8.24
CA HIS A 387 6.23 -33.48 -9.23
C HIS A 387 6.19 -32.66 -10.52
N LEU A 388 4.99 -32.37 -11.01
CA LEU A 388 4.79 -31.56 -12.21
C LEU A 388 5.33 -30.14 -12.03
N VAL A 389 5.03 -29.49 -10.89
CA VAL A 389 5.55 -28.15 -10.60
C VAL A 389 7.08 -28.18 -10.53
N LYS A 390 7.67 -29.16 -9.84
CA LYS A 390 9.13 -29.30 -9.74
C LYS A 390 9.79 -29.45 -11.10
N ILE A 391 9.28 -30.34 -11.98
CA ILE A 391 9.84 -30.52 -13.32
C ILE A 391 9.78 -29.23 -14.14
N ILE A 392 8.68 -28.47 -14.04
CA ILE A 392 8.57 -27.18 -14.76
C ILE A 392 9.63 -26.20 -14.25
N LEU A 393 9.77 -26.05 -12.93
CA LEU A 393 10.76 -25.15 -12.34
C LEU A 393 12.19 -25.59 -12.71
N GLU A 394 12.54 -26.85 -12.52
CA GLU A 394 13.86 -27.39 -12.89
C GLU A 394 14.15 -27.22 -14.39
N SER A 395 13.15 -27.42 -15.26
CA SER A 395 13.30 -27.23 -16.71
C SER A 395 13.48 -25.75 -17.08
N ALA A 396 12.85 -24.85 -16.34
CA ALA A 396 12.97 -23.41 -16.54
C ALA A 396 14.34 -22.90 -16.07
N ASP A 397 14.83 -23.36 -14.91
CA ASP A 397 16.19 -23.08 -14.44
C ASP A 397 17.21 -23.47 -15.51
N ASN A 398 17.13 -24.71 -16.01
CA ASN A 398 17.99 -25.19 -17.09
C ASN A 398 17.88 -24.33 -18.36
N TYR A 399 16.68 -23.88 -18.73
CA TYR A 399 16.49 -23.02 -19.91
C TYR A 399 17.18 -21.66 -19.73
N PHE A 400 17.01 -21.02 -18.57
CA PHE A 400 17.61 -19.72 -18.30
C PHE A 400 19.12 -19.79 -18.07
N GLU A 401 19.64 -20.89 -17.52
CA GLU A 401 21.09 -21.15 -17.37
C GLU A 401 21.77 -21.47 -18.70
N GLN A 402 21.16 -22.30 -19.57
CA GLN A 402 21.76 -22.62 -20.87
C GLN A 402 21.84 -21.41 -21.79
N ALA A 403 20.82 -20.55 -21.77
CA ALA A 403 20.84 -19.30 -22.52
C ALA A 403 21.99 -18.38 -22.08
N LEU A 404 22.32 -18.37 -20.78
CA LEU A 404 23.47 -17.63 -20.27
C LEU A 404 24.79 -18.13 -20.88
N ASP A 405 25.02 -19.43 -20.85
CA ASP A 405 26.23 -20.03 -21.44
C ASP A 405 26.37 -19.71 -22.93
N ASN A 406 25.25 -19.69 -23.66
CA ASN A 406 25.23 -19.33 -25.07
C ASN A 406 25.58 -17.85 -25.28
N ILE A 407 25.02 -16.95 -24.48
CA ILE A 407 25.30 -15.51 -24.55
C ILE A 407 26.78 -15.21 -24.25
N VAL A 408 27.36 -15.84 -23.23
CA VAL A 408 28.77 -15.67 -22.86
C VAL A 408 29.68 -16.10 -24.02
N LYS A 409 29.43 -17.28 -24.60
CA LYS A 409 30.19 -17.81 -25.75
C LYS A 409 30.08 -16.94 -27.00
N ILE A 410 28.94 -16.28 -27.22
CA ILE A 410 28.75 -15.37 -28.37
C ILE A 410 29.56 -14.08 -28.19
N GLN A 411 29.61 -13.52 -26.98
CA GLN A 411 30.37 -12.31 -26.68
C GLN A 411 31.88 -12.51 -26.84
N GLU A 412 32.39 -13.72 -26.58
CA GLU A 412 33.81 -14.06 -26.76
C GLU A 412 34.25 -14.20 -28.23
N ASN A 413 33.31 -14.43 -29.16
CA ASN A 413 33.63 -14.83 -30.53
C ASN A 413 33.44 -13.74 -31.61
N ASP A 414 33.26 -12.47 -31.23
CA ASP A 414 33.17 -11.25 -32.09
C ASP A 414 32.22 -11.36 -33.32
N SER A 415 31.42 -12.41 -33.35
CA SER A 415 30.40 -12.68 -34.33
C SER A 415 29.19 -11.88 -33.91
N LYS A 416 28.84 -10.89 -34.71
CA LYS A 416 27.61 -10.09 -34.64
C LYS A 416 26.42 -11.04 -34.84
N THR A 417 26.08 -11.83 -33.82
CA THR A 417 25.18 -12.98 -33.96
C THR A 417 23.78 -12.56 -33.56
N CYS A 418 22.85 -12.84 -34.46
CA CYS A 418 21.42 -12.66 -34.30
C CYS A 418 20.95 -13.28 -32.99
N ILE A 419 20.31 -12.49 -32.12
CA ILE A 419 19.51 -13.06 -31.04
C ILE A 419 18.49 -13.98 -31.73
N ILE A 420 18.53 -15.27 -31.43
CA ILE A 420 17.47 -16.17 -31.87
C ILE A 420 16.22 -15.66 -31.15
N ASP A 421 15.20 -15.21 -31.89
CA ASP A 421 13.97 -14.60 -31.35
C ASP A 421 13.29 -15.46 -30.27
N ASP A 422 13.63 -16.75 -30.18
CA ASP A 422 13.08 -17.74 -29.26
C ASP A 422 13.77 -17.80 -27.87
N GLU A 423 14.75 -16.93 -27.59
CA GLU A 423 15.47 -16.85 -26.29
C GLU A 423 15.45 -15.46 -25.65
N LEU A 424 14.59 -14.55 -26.14
CA LEU A 424 14.53 -13.16 -25.69
C LEU A 424 14.29 -13.03 -24.18
N GLU A 425 13.44 -13.88 -23.62
CA GLU A 425 13.10 -13.90 -22.19
C GLU A 425 14.35 -14.11 -21.34
N ALA A 426 15.19 -15.07 -21.73
CA ALA A 426 16.40 -15.40 -21.02
C ALA A 426 17.49 -14.33 -21.17
N VAL A 427 17.65 -13.79 -22.38
CA VAL A 427 18.59 -12.68 -22.65
C VAL A 427 18.21 -11.44 -21.83
N ILE A 428 16.93 -11.08 -21.81
CA ILE A 428 16.43 -9.94 -21.02
C ILE A 428 16.68 -10.18 -19.53
N LEU A 429 16.34 -11.36 -19.01
CA LEU A 429 16.58 -11.72 -17.61
C LEU A 429 18.05 -11.64 -17.22
N PHE A 430 18.95 -12.10 -18.08
CA PHE A 430 20.37 -11.99 -17.84
C PHE A 430 20.82 -10.53 -17.78
N LYS A 431 20.46 -9.74 -18.79
CA LYS A 431 20.90 -8.34 -18.89
C LYS A 431 20.34 -7.46 -17.78
N ILE A 432 19.12 -7.72 -17.32
CA ILE A 432 18.57 -6.98 -16.18
C ILE A 432 19.26 -7.34 -14.86
N LYS A 433 19.67 -8.61 -14.66
CA LYS A 433 20.46 -9.01 -13.48
C LYS A 433 21.81 -8.28 -13.44
N GLU A 434 22.54 -8.24 -14.57
CA GLU A 434 23.78 -7.46 -14.68
C GLU A 434 23.55 -5.98 -14.37
N LEU A 435 22.50 -5.38 -14.96
CA LEU A 435 22.19 -3.97 -14.74
C LEU A 435 21.84 -3.67 -13.28
N ILE A 436 21.02 -4.52 -12.65
CA ILE A 436 20.67 -4.39 -11.22
C ILE A 436 21.91 -4.42 -10.35
N GLU A 437 22.87 -5.32 -10.61
CA GLU A 437 24.13 -5.39 -9.87
C GLU A 437 24.94 -4.11 -10.05
N LEU A 438 25.08 -3.64 -11.28
CA LEU A 438 25.80 -2.39 -11.60
C LEU A 438 25.17 -1.18 -10.91
N VAL A 439 23.85 -1.05 -10.94
CA VAL A 439 23.13 0.06 -10.31
C VAL A 439 23.17 -0.04 -8.78
N THR A 440 23.08 -1.23 -8.22
CA THR A 440 23.25 -1.46 -6.77
C THR A 440 24.65 -1.07 -6.32
N ARG A 441 25.68 -1.44 -7.09
CA ARG A 441 27.06 -1.02 -6.81
C ARG A 441 27.23 0.49 -6.99
N PHE A 442 26.61 1.08 -8.00
CA PHE A 442 26.63 2.53 -8.23
C PHE A 442 26.06 3.27 -7.01
N GLU A 443 24.92 2.84 -6.49
CA GLU A 443 24.30 3.39 -5.28
C GLU A 443 25.23 3.29 -4.05
N ARG A 444 25.87 2.14 -3.84
CA ARG A 444 26.76 1.92 -2.68
C ARG A 444 28.09 2.67 -2.75
N THR A 445 28.61 2.95 -3.94
CA THR A 445 30.00 3.40 -4.13
C THR A 445 30.13 4.88 -4.48
N ARG A 446 29.06 5.53 -4.95
CA ARG A 446 29.08 6.95 -5.33
C ARG A 446 28.49 7.80 -4.22
N THR A 447 29.04 9.00 -4.04
CA THR A 447 28.56 9.97 -3.05
C THR A 447 27.22 10.55 -3.48
N GLY A 448 26.21 10.40 -2.63
CA GLY A 448 24.85 10.89 -2.84
C GLY A 448 23.90 10.08 -1.96
N THR A 449 22.85 10.70 -1.43
CA THR A 449 21.85 10.04 -0.58
C THR A 449 20.45 10.21 -1.17
N ASP A 450 20.34 10.28 -2.51
CA ASP A 450 19.04 10.39 -3.16
C ASP A 450 18.30 9.06 -3.09
N GLU A 451 17.05 9.13 -2.64
CA GLU A 451 16.17 7.98 -2.51
C GLU A 451 15.91 7.27 -3.86
N HIS A 452 16.08 8.00 -4.97
CA HIS A 452 15.95 7.48 -6.32
C HIS A 452 16.96 6.39 -6.63
N SER A 453 18.25 6.63 -6.38
CA SER A 453 19.31 5.65 -6.63
C SER A 453 19.11 4.37 -5.79
N ARG A 454 18.57 4.52 -4.57
CA ARG A 454 18.22 3.40 -3.68
C ARG A 454 17.09 2.52 -4.23
N VAL A 455 16.05 3.14 -4.79
CA VAL A 455 14.85 2.42 -5.28
C VAL A 455 15.02 1.95 -6.74
N LEU A 456 15.98 2.49 -7.49
CA LEU A 456 16.17 2.19 -8.90
C LEU A 456 16.37 0.68 -9.21
N PRO A 457 17.21 -0.09 -8.47
CA PRO A 457 17.32 -1.54 -8.68
C PRO A 457 15.99 -2.27 -8.54
N ILE A 458 15.18 -1.87 -7.55
CA ILE A 458 13.86 -2.45 -7.27
C ILE A 458 12.92 -2.15 -8.44
N LYS A 459 12.85 -0.90 -8.89
CA LYS A 459 11.97 -0.50 -10.01
C LYS A 459 12.35 -1.17 -11.33
N LEU A 460 13.65 -1.26 -11.62
CA LEU A 460 14.15 -1.96 -12.81
C LEU A 460 13.71 -3.43 -12.82
N ARG A 461 13.91 -4.12 -11.69
CA ARG A 461 13.41 -5.49 -11.50
C ARG A 461 11.91 -5.54 -11.75
N GLN A 462 11.13 -4.79 -10.99
CA GLN A 462 9.66 -4.82 -11.05
C GLN A 462 9.11 -4.60 -12.47
N GLN A 463 9.58 -3.59 -13.18
CA GLN A 463 9.07 -3.26 -14.52
C GLN A 463 9.43 -4.31 -15.57
N ILE A 464 10.66 -4.82 -15.55
CA ILE A 464 11.10 -5.83 -16.52
C ILE A 464 10.40 -7.17 -16.26
N TYR A 465 10.33 -7.60 -15.00
CA TYR A 465 9.63 -8.84 -14.64
C TYR A 465 8.12 -8.74 -14.89
N ALA A 466 7.50 -7.56 -14.73
CA ALA A 466 6.10 -7.34 -15.12
C ALA A 466 5.88 -7.47 -16.64
N ALA A 467 6.78 -6.89 -17.44
CA ALA A 467 6.72 -7.00 -18.90
C ALA A 467 6.89 -8.46 -19.37
N LEU A 468 7.86 -9.19 -18.80
CA LEU A 468 8.06 -10.62 -19.08
C LEU A 468 6.87 -11.47 -18.62
N GLY A 469 6.30 -11.19 -17.45
CA GLY A 469 5.08 -11.85 -16.96
C GLY A 469 3.88 -11.67 -17.89
N HIS A 470 3.82 -10.55 -18.61
CA HIS A 470 2.76 -10.30 -19.59
C HIS A 470 3.04 -10.91 -20.96
N ARG A 471 4.30 -10.95 -21.42
CA ARG A 471 4.63 -11.25 -22.82
C ARG A 471 5.53 -12.46 -23.06
N GLY A 472 6.37 -12.85 -22.11
CA GLY A 472 7.51 -13.76 -22.33
C GLY A 472 7.16 -15.17 -22.82
N PHE A 473 5.99 -15.70 -22.48
CA PHE A 473 5.54 -17.00 -23.03
C PHE A 473 4.13 -16.91 -23.61
N SER A 474 3.78 -15.75 -24.17
CA SER A 474 2.44 -15.49 -24.70
C SER A 474 2.15 -16.23 -26.02
N LYS A 475 3.20 -16.64 -26.76
CA LYS A 475 3.08 -17.44 -27.98
C LYS A 475 2.89 -18.93 -27.63
N LEU A 476 1.78 -19.51 -28.07
CA LEU A 476 1.46 -20.94 -27.86
C LEU A 476 2.51 -21.90 -28.48
N ASN A 477 3.25 -21.44 -29.49
CA ASN A 477 4.23 -22.25 -30.22
C ASN A 477 5.69 -21.99 -29.79
N HIS A 478 5.91 -21.45 -28.59
CA HIS A 478 7.26 -21.21 -28.08
C HIS A 478 8.03 -22.55 -27.96
N PRO A 479 9.20 -22.73 -28.60
CA PRO A 479 9.88 -24.03 -28.70
C PRO A 479 10.15 -24.70 -27.35
N PHE A 480 10.60 -23.93 -26.35
CA PHE A 480 10.77 -24.40 -24.97
C PHE A 480 9.47 -24.95 -24.37
N ILE A 481 8.35 -24.21 -24.49
CA ILE A 481 7.04 -24.61 -23.96
C ILE A 481 6.53 -25.88 -24.65
N THR A 482 6.66 -25.97 -25.97
CA THR A 482 6.25 -27.15 -26.75
C THR A 482 7.05 -28.38 -26.34
N ARG A 483 8.37 -28.25 -26.18
CA ARG A 483 9.24 -29.36 -25.75
C ARG A 483 8.92 -29.79 -24.32
N LEU A 484 8.81 -28.84 -23.39
CA LEU A 484 8.48 -29.10 -21.99
C LEU A 484 7.11 -29.76 -21.85
N THR A 485 6.12 -29.29 -22.60
CA THR A 485 4.77 -29.88 -22.64
C THR A 485 4.79 -31.36 -22.99
N LYS A 486 5.48 -31.75 -24.07
CA LYS A 486 5.59 -33.16 -24.46
C LYS A 486 6.25 -34.00 -23.38
N ASN A 487 7.37 -33.52 -22.84
CA ASN A 487 8.08 -34.20 -21.76
C ASN A 487 7.20 -34.40 -20.52
N LEU A 488 6.39 -33.40 -20.14
CA LEU A 488 5.48 -33.48 -19.01
C LEU A 488 4.34 -34.47 -19.24
N ILE A 489 3.75 -34.50 -20.45
CA ILE A 489 2.71 -35.48 -20.79
C ILE A 489 3.28 -36.90 -20.68
N ASP A 490 4.45 -37.14 -21.28
CA ASP A 490 5.12 -38.43 -21.23
C ASP A 490 5.47 -38.83 -19.79
N GLU A 491 5.95 -37.89 -18.98
CA GLU A 491 6.24 -38.12 -17.57
C GLU A 491 4.98 -38.49 -16.78
N MET A 492 3.89 -37.74 -16.93
CA MET A 492 2.63 -38.05 -16.27
C MET A 492 2.08 -39.42 -16.72
N ASN A 493 2.28 -39.77 -17.98
CA ASN A 493 1.86 -41.05 -18.55
C ASN A 493 2.63 -42.26 -17.99
N LYS A 494 3.76 -42.05 -17.31
CA LYS A 494 4.47 -43.11 -16.55
C LYS A 494 3.67 -43.60 -15.35
N TYR A 495 2.81 -42.76 -14.78
CA TYR A 495 2.07 -43.06 -13.55
C TYR A 495 0.58 -43.36 -13.80
N ARG A 496 0.00 -42.78 -14.85
CA ARG A 496 -1.43 -42.95 -15.22
C ARG A 496 -1.63 -42.99 -16.73
N ILE A 497 -2.69 -43.64 -17.22
CA ILE A 497 -3.09 -43.62 -18.63
C ILE A 497 -4.52 -43.06 -18.71
N ILE A 498 -4.77 -42.16 -19.67
CA ILE A 498 -6.09 -41.60 -19.97
C ILE A 498 -6.61 -42.25 -21.26
N GLU A 499 -7.69 -43.03 -21.19
CA GLU A 499 -8.09 -43.99 -22.25
C GLU A 499 -8.87 -43.38 -23.44
N SER A 500 -8.56 -42.17 -23.96
CA SER A 500 -9.21 -41.71 -25.21
C SER A 500 -8.44 -40.64 -25.99
N GLN A 501 -8.37 -40.81 -27.30
CA GLN A 501 -7.61 -39.99 -28.26
C GLN A 501 -8.12 -38.53 -28.34
N ASP A 502 -9.44 -38.30 -28.27
CA ASP A 502 -10.05 -36.95 -28.22
C ASP A 502 -9.70 -36.17 -26.93
N LYS A 503 -9.20 -36.85 -25.89
CA LYS A 503 -8.73 -36.19 -24.67
C LYS A 503 -7.29 -35.70 -24.78
N ASN A 504 -6.51 -36.14 -25.77
CA ASN A 504 -5.08 -35.79 -25.85
C ASN A 504 -4.85 -34.31 -26.22
N GLU A 505 -5.58 -33.77 -27.20
CA GLU A 505 -5.44 -32.35 -27.57
C GLU A 505 -5.92 -31.42 -26.42
N LYS A 506 -6.97 -31.83 -25.71
CA LYS A 506 -7.45 -31.11 -24.53
C LYS A 506 -6.44 -31.15 -23.38
N VAL A 507 -5.87 -32.32 -23.11
CA VAL A 507 -4.81 -32.52 -22.11
C VAL A 507 -3.58 -31.67 -22.45
N GLU A 508 -3.21 -31.60 -23.74
CA GLU A 508 -2.11 -30.77 -24.22
C GLU A 508 -2.37 -29.27 -23.99
N LYS A 509 -3.56 -28.76 -24.33
CA LYS A 509 -3.94 -27.37 -24.06
C LYS A 509 -3.96 -27.04 -22.56
N GLU A 510 -4.46 -27.96 -21.73
CA GLU A 510 -4.48 -27.82 -20.28
C GLU A 510 -3.05 -27.73 -19.70
N ILE A 511 -2.14 -28.62 -20.10
CA ILE A 511 -0.76 -28.58 -19.60
C ILE A 511 0.02 -27.37 -20.11
N ILE A 512 -0.16 -26.93 -21.37
CA ILE A 512 0.46 -25.70 -21.89
C ILE A 512 0.03 -24.51 -21.02
N THR A 513 -1.26 -24.45 -20.70
CA THR A 513 -1.82 -23.40 -19.84
C THR A 513 -1.20 -23.42 -18.45
N ILE A 514 -1.03 -24.60 -17.85
CA ILE A 514 -0.38 -24.77 -16.54
C ILE A 514 1.09 -24.35 -16.60
N VAL A 515 1.85 -24.82 -17.60
CA VAL A 515 3.27 -24.46 -17.77
C VAL A 515 3.44 -22.95 -17.85
N ILE A 516 2.66 -22.27 -18.69
CA ILE A 516 2.72 -20.81 -18.83
C ILE A 516 2.37 -20.12 -17.50
N GLN A 517 1.36 -20.62 -16.77
CA GLN A 517 1.01 -20.06 -15.46
C GLN A 517 2.12 -20.23 -14.42
N VAL A 518 2.73 -21.41 -14.33
CA VAL A 518 3.85 -21.70 -13.41
C VAL A 518 5.02 -20.77 -13.69
N LEU A 519 5.43 -20.64 -14.97
CA LEU A 519 6.51 -19.73 -15.37
C LEU A 519 6.15 -18.27 -15.06
N ARG A 520 4.95 -17.83 -15.44
CA ARG A 520 4.49 -16.47 -15.21
C ARG A 520 4.45 -16.11 -13.73
N ILE A 521 3.99 -17.00 -12.88
CA ILE A 521 3.87 -16.75 -11.44
C ILE A 521 5.26 -16.80 -10.79
N PHE A 522 5.97 -17.93 -10.92
CA PHE A 522 7.16 -18.19 -10.12
C PHE A 522 8.46 -17.60 -10.69
N TYR A 523 8.60 -17.46 -12.01
CA TYR A 523 9.78 -16.80 -12.61
C TYR A 523 9.59 -15.31 -12.81
N PHE A 524 8.35 -14.84 -12.98
CA PHE A 524 8.11 -13.44 -13.30
C PHE A 524 7.41 -12.66 -12.20
N ARG A 525 6.18 -13.03 -11.84
CA ARG A 525 5.32 -12.20 -10.98
C ARG A 525 5.75 -12.16 -9.51
N ILE A 526 6.38 -13.21 -8.98
CA ILE A 526 6.99 -13.15 -7.65
C ILE A 526 8.10 -12.08 -7.60
N TYR A 527 8.87 -11.96 -8.68
CA TYR A 527 9.91 -10.94 -8.84
C TYR A 527 9.35 -9.56 -9.23
N THR A 528 8.05 -9.31 -9.14
CA THR A 528 7.49 -7.94 -9.15
C THR A 528 7.10 -7.46 -7.76
N GLN A 529 7.10 -8.33 -6.75
CA GLN A 529 6.79 -7.97 -5.38
C GLN A 529 8.01 -7.35 -4.69
N GLU A 530 7.77 -6.50 -3.70
CA GLU A 530 8.78 -5.95 -2.80
C GLU A 530 8.25 -6.03 -1.36
N PRO A 531 8.88 -6.79 -0.45
CA PRO A 531 10.00 -7.73 -0.68
C PRO A 531 9.62 -8.93 -1.57
N ILE A 532 10.61 -9.68 -2.07
CA ILE A 532 10.41 -10.86 -2.95
C ILE A 532 10.02 -12.09 -2.10
N PRO A 533 8.85 -12.70 -2.32
CA PRO A 533 8.45 -13.93 -1.64
C PRO A 533 9.33 -15.14 -1.97
N SER A 534 9.51 -16.03 -1.01
CA SER A 534 10.12 -17.35 -1.22
C SER A 534 9.06 -18.42 -1.50
N LEU A 535 9.53 -19.52 -2.10
CA LEU A 535 8.73 -20.69 -2.46
C LEU A 535 9.30 -21.93 -1.76
N GLU A 536 8.50 -22.60 -0.93
CA GLU A 536 8.97 -23.78 -0.18
C GLU A 536 7.98 -24.94 -0.18
N PHE A 537 8.47 -26.14 -0.47
CA PHE A 537 7.71 -27.38 -0.30
C PHE A 537 8.09 -28.06 1.02
N TYR A 538 7.09 -28.33 1.85
CA TYR A 538 7.26 -29.12 3.05
C TYR A 538 7.44 -30.62 2.74
N LYS A 539 8.20 -31.31 3.59
CA LYS A 539 8.56 -32.72 3.40
C LYS A 539 7.64 -33.64 4.19
N SER A 540 7.52 -34.89 3.74
CA SER A 540 6.80 -35.91 4.51
C SER A 540 7.45 -36.10 5.89
N GLY A 541 6.62 -36.12 6.93
CA GLY A 541 7.04 -36.25 8.34
C GLY A 541 7.29 -34.93 9.07
N GLU A 542 7.26 -33.78 8.39
CA GLU A 542 7.30 -32.48 9.07
C GLU A 542 5.95 -32.19 9.78
N TYR A 543 5.98 -31.33 10.80
CA TYR A 543 4.80 -30.96 11.57
C TYR A 543 3.84 -30.11 10.74
N PHE A 544 2.55 -30.35 10.91
CA PHE A 544 1.53 -29.49 10.32
C PHE A 544 1.42 -28.17 11.10
N ASP A 545 1.67 -27.05 10.42
CA ASP A 545 1.47 -25.70 10.96
C ASP A 545 0.30 -25.00 10.23
N PRO A 546 -0.85 -24.76 10.90
CA PRO A 546 -2.00 -24.14 10.27
C PRO A 546 -1.78 -22.67 9.86
N ASN A 547 -0.71 -22.01 10.32
CA ASN A 547 -0.42 -20.62 9.94
C ASN A 547 0.11 -20.52 8.50
N VAL A 548 0.88 -21.51 8.07
CA VAL A 548 1.57 -21.53 6.76
C VAL A 548 1.11 -22.68 5.86
N MET A 549 0.28 -23.58 6.37
CA MET A 549 -0.24 -24.75 5.65
C MET A 549 -1.77 -24.83 5.70
N GLU A 550 -2.34 -25.39 4.65
CA GLU A 550 -3.76 -25.74 4.53
C GLU A 550 -3.89 -27.24 4.25
N SER A 551 -4.63 -27.94 5.11
CA SER A 551 -4.90 -29.36 4.93
C SER A 551 -6.00 -29.56 3.90
N ILE A 552 -5.64 -30.12 2.74
CA ILE A 552 -6.61 -30.50 1.69
C ILE A 552 -7.30 -31.84 1.98
N SER A 553 -6.69 -32.69 2.81
CA SER A 553 -7.27 -33.96 3.25
C SER A 553 -6.47 -34.56 4.42
N GLN A 554 -7.13 -35.41 5.20
CA GLN A 554 -6.53 -36.12 6.33
C GLN A 554 -6.66 -37.64 6.15
N ILE A 555 -5.56 -38.35 6.38
CA ILE A 555 -5.50 -39.81 6.35
C ILE A 555 -5.65 -40.34 7.78
N GLY A 556 -6.76 -41.04 8.06
CA GLY A 556 -7.04 -41.61 9.38
C GLY A 556 -7.70 -40.62 10.34
N GLN A 557 -8.26 -41.14 11.44
CA GLN A 557 -8.84 -40.33 12.52
C GLN A 557 -7.77 -40.07 13.58
N SER A 558 -7.75 -38.85 14.12
CA SER A 558 -6.90 -38.48 15.25
C SER A 558 -7.77 -38.33 16.49
N ASP A 559 -7.57 -39.18 17.49
CA ASP A 559 -8.30 -39.07 18.75
C ASP A 559 -7.70 -38.00 19.68
N ASP A 560 -6.38 -37.72 19.62
CA ASP A 560 -5.68 -36.73 20.47
C ASP A 560 -4.31 -36.21 19.90
N GLY A 561 -3.97 -36.46 18.62
CA GLY A 561 -2.57 -36.48 18.16
C GLY A 561 -2.11 -35.36 17.21
N GLU A 562 -0.92 -34.82 17.46
CA GLU A 562 -0.14 -34.00 16.53
C GLU A 562 -0.20 -34.55 15.10
N LEU A 563 -0.45 -33.68 14.13
CA LEU A 563 -0.49 -34.03 12.72
C LEU A 563 0.89 -33.82 12.08
N GLU A 564 1.28 -34.77 11.24
CA GLU A 564 2.45 -34.65 10.39
C GLU A 564 2.05 -34.71 8.91
N ILE A 565 2.88 -34.14 8.05
CA ILE A 565 2.64 -34.07 6.63
C ILE A 565 2.85 -35.45 6.00
N GLU A 566 1.85 -35.95 5.27
CA GLU A 566 2.00 -37.09 4.37
C GLU A 566 2.74 -36.61 3.11
N ILE A 567 2.23 -35.55 2.47
CA ILE A 567 2.79 -34.94 1.26
C ILE A 567 2.32 -33.49 1.09
N CYS A 568 3.19 -32.64 0.53
CA CYS A 568 2.88 -31.27 0.15
C CYS A 568 2.61 -31.21 -1.36
N SER A 569 1.35 -31.03 -1.78
CA SER A 569 0.97 -30.96 -3.19
C SER A 569 1.39 -29.64 -3.84
N PHE A 570 1.32 -28.54 -3.09
CA PHE A 570 1.64 -27.20 -3.57
C PHE A 570 2.44 -26.44 -2.51
N PRO A 571 3.48 -25.68 -2.90
CA PRO A 571 4.37 -25.01 -1.95
C PRO A 571 3.71 -23.82 -1.26
N VAL A 572 4.28 -23.39 -0.14
CA VAL A 572 3.97 -22.09 0.46
C VAL A 572 4.62 -20.99 -0.37
N VAL A 573 3.92 -19.87 -0.52
CA VAL A 573 4.48 -18.62 -1.07
C VAL A 573 4.40 -17.57 0.02
N ALA A 574 5.54 -17.16 0.56
CA ALA A 574 5.56 -16.31 1.74
C ALA A 574 6.87 -15.53 1.91
N LEU A 575 6.82 -14.49 2.73
CA LEU A 575 7.97 -13.80 3.29
C LEU A 575 8.21 -14.40 4.68
N ILE A 576 9.08 -15.41 4.78
CA ILE A 576 9.34 -16.13 6.05
C ILE A 576 10.78 -15.94 6.52
N GLU A 577 11.74 -15.89 5.59
CA GLU A 577 13.16 -15.84 5.93
C GLU A 577 13.65 -14.41 6.26
N ASN A 578 14.46 -14.29 7.32
CA ASN A 578 15.24 -13.10 7.67
C ASN A 578 14.43 -11.79 7.84
N LEU A 579 13.17 -11.90 8.27
CA LEU A 579 12.29 -10.77 8.51
C LEU A 579 11.71 -10.82 9.93
N ASP A 580 11.50 -9.65 10.53
CA ASP A 580 10.82 -9.51 11.81
C ASP A 580 9.43 -10.16 11.75
N GLU A 581 8.92 -10.67 12.87
CA GLU A 581 7.59 -11.31 12.98
C GLU A 581 6.47 -10.48 12.32
N GLU A 582 6.54 -9.15 12.38
CA GLU A 582 5.58 -8.21 11.78
C GLU A 582 5.67 -8.11 10.24
N MET A 583 6.83 -8.44 9.66
CA MET A 583 7.06 -8.44 8.21
C MET A 583 6.81 -9.81 7.58
N LYS A 584 6.59 -10.85 8.40
CA LYS A 584 6.20 -12.16 7.89
C LYS A 584 4.83 -12.07 7.23
N ARG A 585 4.77 -12.48 5.97
CA ARG A 585 3.53 -12.44 5.19
C ARG A 585 3.36 -13.70 4.37
N VAL A 586 2.29 -14.43 4.61
CA VAL A 586 1.89 -15.56 3.78
C VAL A 586 1.01 -15.05 2.65
N PHE A 587 1.47 -15.17 1.41
CA PHE A 587 0.67 -14.85 0.22
C PHE A 587 -0.27 -16.01 -0.11
N THR A 588 0.23 -17.24 0.04
CA THR A 588 -0.55 -18.46 -0.13
C THR A 588 0.03 -19.57 0.74
N LYS A 589 -0.82 -20.28 1.47
CA LYS A 589 -0.43 -21.43 2.30
C LYS A 589 -0.03 -22.61 1.43
N ALA A 590 0.86 -23.46 1.94
CA ALA A 590 1.13 -24.75 1.32
C ALA A 590 -0.11 -25.64 1.36
N GLN A 591 -0.37 -26.39 0.30
CA GLN A 591 -1.43 -27.41 0.30
C GLN A 591 -0.82 -28.76 0.69
N VAL A 592 -1.33 -29.35 1.76
CA VAL A 592 -0.78 -30.59 2.33
C VAL A 592 -1.86 -31.62 2.60
N ILE A 593 -1.51 -32.89 2.43
CA ILE A 593 -2.25 -34.01 3.01
C ILE A 593 -1.57 -34.35 4.33
N VAL A 594 -2.36 -34.51 5.39
CA VAL A 594 -1.86 -34.78 6.74
C VAL A 594 -2.22 -36.19 7.20
N ARG A 595 -1.43 -36.70 8.15
CA ARG A 595 -1.70 -37.97 8.85
C ARG A 595 -1.36 -37.82 10.34
N PRO A 596 -1.97 -38.63 11.22
CA PRO A 596 -1.57 -38.70 12.62
C PRO A 596 -0.09 -39.09 12.76
N LYS A 597 0.63 -38.36 13.60
CA LYS A 597 2.00 -38.71 13.98
C LYS A 597 1.97 -39.95 14.87
N LYS A 598 2.58 -41.04 14.41
CA LYS A 598 2.73 -42.25 15.24
C LYS A 598 3.73 -41.95 16.35
N ARG A 599 3.30 -42.05 17.62
CA ARG A 599 4.21 -42.06 18.77
C ARG A 599 5.11 -43.30 18.63
N THR A 600 6.40 -43.07 18.46
CA THR A 600 7.41 -44.12 18.61
C THR A 600 7.60 -44.28 20.12
N PHE A 601 7.12 -45.40 20.65
CA PHE A 601 7.40 -45.83 22.03
C PHE A 601 8.63 -46.73 22.04
#